data_AF-A0A397JI60-F1
#
_entry.id   AF-A0A397JI60-F1
#
_cell.length_a   1.000
_cell.length_b   1.000
_cell.length_c   1.000
_cell.angle_alpha   90.00
_cell.angle_beta   90.00
_cell.angle_gamma   90.00
#
_symmetry.space_group_name_H-M   'P 1'
#
loop_
_entity.id
_entity.type
_entity.pdbx_description
1 polymer ?
#
loop_
_entity_poly.entity_id
_entity_poly.type
_entity_poly.pdbx_seq_one_letter_code
_entity_poly.pdbx_strand_id
1 'polypeptide(L)'
;MEQKLINLTSISHKALQLGGKLCSKAENVMKECRSDVENIEKLYPKLRFLWSELECQVQAIEKLGEFAAKQNGILLQFYDNKEQELSTIVEKLDSTLDGLHVKYVDSTIRENAIAIEQLNRGNNSNTLGVELGLEFDIKDNNKLKDISEKVSLYDYVEEQGIQELKLKTQEEVMAIQRHYNTSSKVIENINNELKKLDEILMNNNISLEESGVDFSHEKFSILEQETQNMAETLESLARHYDQVTAALKAFQSHSNAKSMLDISVLEKDTDIIPTIVQELQEGLQFIDSVSEEVRVRNHIYKASYEEANKLFNELDGFTNNFENYANILKELETHFEKDSAMVDRLLDELLNLNLWYEEFSKAYDQMIIEIDRRHKVKEQHEKAAEEYLNKLEGLYIEEIQQRDSFFGNYGRYLPSDLCPPILETPIRYEIIPQDGTRLPVLSPKALSEAQENLQKYRERISKS
;
A
#
# COMPACT_ATOMS: atom_id res chain seq x y z
N MET A 1 79.26 -67.62 -18.70
CA MET A 1 77.92 -67.90 -18.14
C MET A 1 77.77 -67.27 -16.76
N GLU A 2 78.70 -67.49 -15.84
CA GLU A 2 78.74 -66.83 -14.52
C GLU A 2 78.75 -65.28 -14.60
N GLN A 3 79.68 -64.70 -15.36
CA GLN A 3 79.74 -63.24 -15.57
C GLN A 3 78.46 -62.66 -16.19
N LYS A 4 77.76 -63.44 -17.01
CA LYS A 4 76.48 -63.06 -17.61
C LYS A 4 75.37 -63.06 -16.56
N LEU A 5 75.24 -64.11 -15.76
CA LEU A 5 74.27 -64.18 -14.65
C LEU A 5 74.49 -63.08 -13.61
N ILE A 6 75.75 -62.74 -13.28
CA ILE A 6 76.09 -61.60 -12.42
C ILE A 6 75.57 -60.29 -13.02
N ASN A 7 75.72 -60.10 -14.34
CA ASN A 7 75.22 -58.91 -15.03
C ASN A 7 73.68 -58.86 -15.06
N LEU A 8 73.00 -59.97 -15.38
CA LEU A 8 71.54 -60.07 -15.35
C LEU A 8 70.98 -59.79 -13.94
N THR A 9 71.66 -60.30 -12.90
CA THR A 9 71.28 -60.06 -11.49
C THR A 9 71.43 -58.57 -11.14
N SER A 10 72.51 -57.92 -11.60
CA SER A 10 72.75 -56.49 -11.39
C SER A 10 71.70 -55.60 -12.08
N ILE A 11 71.33 -55.93 -13.33
CA ILE A 11 70.30 -55.21 -14.09
C ILE A 11 68.93 -55.37 -13.40
N SER A 12 68.55 -56.61 -13.07
CA SER A 12 67.29 -56.92 -12.40
C SER A 12 67.20 -56.28 -11.01
N HIS A 13 68.29 -56.25 -10.25
CA HIS A 13 68.35 -55.59 -8.94
C HIS A 13 68.14 -54.07 -9.04
N LYS A 14 68.81 -53.42 -9.99
CA LYS A 14 68.67 -51.97 -10.21
C LYS A 14 67.26 -51.61 -10.67
N ALA A 15 66.68 -52.41 -11.56
CA ALA A 15 65.32 -52.23 -12.03
C ALA A 15 64.31 -52.42 -10.89
N LEU A 16 64.47 -53.46 -10.07
CA LEU A 16 63.61 -53.69 -8.90
C LEU A 16 63.70 -52.53 -7.88
N GLN A 17 64.90 -52.02 -7.62
CA GLN A 17 65.08 -50.88 -6.72
C GLN A 17 64.42 -49.61 -7.27
N LEU A 18 64.49 -49.37 -8.58
CA LEU A 18 63.85 -48.24 -9.23
C LEU A 18 62.32 -48.40 -9.24
N GLY A 19 61.81 -49.57 -9.65
CA GLY A 19 60.38 -49.89 -9.64
C GLY A 19 59.77 -49.78 -8.24
N GLY A 20 60.48 -50.25 -7.20
CA GLY A 20 60.04 -50.10 -5.81
C GLY A 20 59.95 -48.64 -5.35
N LYS A 21 60.87 -47.77 -5.81
CA LYS A 21 60.78 -46.32 -5.55
C LYS A 21 59.60 -45.68 -6.29
N LEU A 22 59.34 -46.07 -7.54
CA LEU A 22 58.22 -45.56 -8.33
C LEU A 22 56.87 -45.95 -7.71
N CYS A 23 56.70 -47.21 -7.33
CA CYS A 23 55.47 -47.69 -6.69
C CYS A 23 55.28 -47.07 -5.30
N SER A 24 56.34 -46.91 -4.50
CA SER A 24 56.25 -46.22 -3.21
C SER A 24 55.87 -44.75 -3.37
N LYS A 25 56.31 -44.07 -4.45
CA LYS A 25 55.87 -42.71 -4.77
C LYS A 25 54.40 -42.70 -5.20
N ALA A 26 53.97 -43.62 -6.05
CA ALA A 26 52.57 -43.77 -6.48
C ALA A 26 51.64 -43.99 -5.28
N GLU A 27 52.03 -44.84 -4.33
CA GLU A 27 51.25 -45.11 -3.12
C GLU A 27 51.12 -43.89 -2.21
N ASN A 28 52.17 -43.08 -2.08
CA ASN A 28 52.10 -41.81 -1.35
C ASN A 28 51.15 -40.81 -2.02
N VAL A 29 51.21 -40.68 -3.36
CA VAL A 29 50.32 -39.82 -4.13
C VAL A 29 48.87 -40.29 -4.01
N MET A 30 48.62 -41.59 -4.07
CA MET A 30 47.29 -42.18 -3.89
C MET A 30 46.74 -41.93 -2.47
N LYS A 31 47.59 -41.96 -1.44
CA LYS A 31 47.21 -41.62 -0.07
C LYS A 31 46.82 -40.15 0.09
N GLU A 32 47.56 -39.22 -0.53
CA GLU A 32 47.20 -37.80 -0.57
C GLU A 32 45.88 -37.60 -1.33
N CYS A 33 45.75 -38.21 -2.51
CA CYS A 33 44.53 -38.13 -3.32
C CYS A 33 43.31 -38.68 -2.60
N ARG A 34 43.43 -39.73 -1.78
CA ARG A 34 42.33 -40.25 -0.95
C ARG A 34 41.81 -39.18 0.01
N SER A 35 42.70 -38.42 0.63
CA SER A 35 42.29 -37.30 1.50
C SER A 35 41.56 -36.22 0.72
N ASP A 36 41.99 -35.91 -0.52
CA ASP A 36 41.31 -34.94 -1.37
C ASP A 36 39.91 -35.43 -1.81
N VAL A 37 39.77 -36.72 -2.16
CA VAL A 37 38.49 -37.36 -2.48
C VAL A 37 37.52 -37.30 -1.30
N GLU A 38 37.96 -37.70 -0.10
CA GLU A 38 37.14 -37.64 1.10
C GLU A 38 36.70 -36.19 1.42
N ASN A 39 37.54 -35.21 1.12
CA ASN A 39 37.19 -33.80 1.28
C ASN A 39 36.15 -33.35 0.26
N ILE A 40 36.28 -33.75 -1.01
CA ILE A 40 35.29 -33.45 -2.05
C ILE A 40 33.93 -34.07 -1.70
N GLU A 41 33.90 -35.35 -1.32
CA GLU A 41 32.67 -36.06 -0.94
C GLU A 41 31.95 -35.39 0.25
N LYS A 42 32.70 -34.78 1.18
CA LYS A 42 32.15 -34.03 2.32
C LYS A 42 31.74 -32.60 1.97
N LEU A 43 32.50 -31.92 1.12
CA LEU A 43 32.30 -30.50 0.79
C LEU A 43 31.22 -30.29 -0.27
N TYR A 44 31.18 -31.13 -1.30
CA TYR A 44 30.26 -30.96 -2.43
C TYR A 44 28.78 -30.95 -2.01
N PRO A 45 28.27 -31.89 -1.18
CA PRO A 45 26.88 -31.84 -0.72
C PRO A 45 26.56 -30.59 0.09
N LYS A 46 27.50 -30.12 0.93
CA LYS A 46 27.34 -28.90 1.73
C LYS A 46 27.30 -27.67 0.85
N LEU A 47 28.20 -27.59 -0.13
CA LEU A 47 28.26 -26.50 -1.09
C LEU A 47 26.97 -26.42 -1.90
N ARG A 48 26.49 -27.55 -2.42
CA ARG A 48 25.22 -27.62 -3.16
C ARG A 48 24.03 -27.21 -2.32
N PHE A 49 23.98 -27.64 -1.05
CA PHE A 49 22.94 -27.22 -0.11
C PHE A 49 22.95 -25.70 0.10
N LEU A 50 24.13 -25.13 0.40
CA LEU A 50 24.27 -23.68 0.63
C LEU A 50 23.84 -22.86 -0.60
N TRP A 51 24.31 -23.22 -1.80
CA TRP A 51 23.92 -22.50 -3.03
C TRP A 51 22.43 -22.62 -3.32
N SER A 52 21.83 -23.80 -3.12
CA SER A 52 20.39 -23.97 -3.29
C SER A 52 19.58 -23.14 -2.30
N GLU A 53 20.03 -23.01 -1.06
CA GLU A 53 19.35 -22.23 -0.03
C GLU A 53 19.49 -20.73 -0.31
N LEU A 54 20.67 -20.26 -0.73
CA LEU A 54 20.88 -18.88 -1.18
C LEU A 54 19.94 -18.53 -2.32
N GLU A 55 19.89 -19.36 -3.37
CA GLU A 55 19.00 -19.15 -4.51
C GLU A 55 17.53 -19.09 -4.09
N CYS A 56 17.11 -19.97 -3.16
CA CYS A 56 15.75 -19.95 -2.63
C CYS A 56 15.43 -18.65 -1.88
N GLN A 57 16.38 -18.16 -1.07
CA GLN A 57 16.22 -16.92 -0.31
C GLN A 57 16.12 -15.70 -1.23
N VAL A 58 16.90 -15.63 -2.31
CA VAL A 58 16.79 -14.56 -3.31
C VAL A 58 15.42 -14.57 -3.97
N GLN A 59 15.00 -15.73 -4.48
CA GLN A 59 13.71 -15.86 -5.14
C GLN A 59 12.54 -15.52 -4.21
N ALA A 60 12.67 -15.80 -2.91
CA ALA A 60 11.67 -15.40 -1.92
C ALA A 60 11.61 -13.88 -1.77
N ILE A 61 12.76 -13.20 -1.68
CA ILE A 61 12.84 -11.75 -1.56
C ILE A 61 12.37 -11.06 -2.85
N GLU A 62 12.70 -11.59 -4.03
CA GLU A 62 12.21 -11.08 -5.32
C GLU A 62 10.68 -11.11 -5.38
N LYS A 63 10.07 -12.25 -5.02
CA LYS A 63 8.60 -12.39 -4.95
C LYS A 63 7.99 -11.41 -3.96
N LEU A 64 8.64 -11.17 -2.82
CA LEU A 64 8.21 -10.15 -1.85
C LEU A 64 8.31 -8.73 -2.42
N GLY A 65 9.38 -8.43 -3.16
CA GLY A 65 9.57 -7.17 -3.87
C GLY A 65 8.48 -6.92 -4.91
N GLU A 66 8.16 -7.92 -5.72
CA GLU A 66 7.06 -7.87 -6.70
C GLU A 66 5.71 -7.64 -6.02
N PHE A 67 5.44 -8.37 -4.93
CA PHE A 67 4.22 -8.21 -4.16
C PHE A 67 4.11 -6.80 -3.57
N ALA A 68 5.19 -6.29 -2.95
CA ALA A 68 5.23 -4.95 -2.38
C ALA A 68 5.03 -3.87 -3.46
N ALA A 69 5.66 -4.01 -4.63
CA ALA A 69 5.46 -3.12 -5.77
C ALA A 69 4.00 -3.10 -6.24
N LYS A 70 3.35 -4.27 -6.30
CA LYS A 70 1.93 -4.37 -6.64
C LYS A 70 1.04 -3.67 -5.61
N GLN A 71 1.28 -3.89 -4.32
CA GLN A 71 0.52 -3.22 -3.25
C GLN A 71 0.69 -1.71 -3.30
N ASN A 72 1.91 -1.23 -3.55
CA ASN A 72 2.18 0.19 -3.69
C ASN A 72 1.47 0.81 -4.91
N GLY A 73 1.31 0.06 -6.00
CA GLY A 73 0.49 0.47 -7.13
C GLY A 73 -0.99 0.62 -6.78
N ILE A 74 -1.53 -0.25 -5.93
CA ILE A 74 -2.91 -0.13 -5.42
C ILE A 74 -3.05 1.12 -4.54
N LEU A 75 -2.06 1.37 -3.67
CA LEU A 75 -2.05 2.56 -2.82
C LEU A 75 -2.00 3.86 -3.63
N LEU A 76 -1.22 3.91 -4.73
CA LEU A 76 -1.22 5.05 -5.65
C LEU A 76 -2.59 5.29 -6.28
N GLN A 77 -3.22 4.24 -6.81
CA GLN A 77 -4.56 4.35 -7.36
C GLN A 77 -5.59 4.81 -6.32
N PHE A 78 -5.48 4.33 -5.09
CA PHE A 78 -6.32 4.77 -3.99
C PHE A 78 -6.15 6.27 -3.71
N TYR A 79 -4.91 6.74 -3.62
CA TYR A 79 -4.61 8.16 -3.45
C TYR A 79 -5.18 9.01 -4.60
N ASP A 80 -4.92 8.62 -5.86
CA ASP A 80 -5.40 9.35 -7.04
C ASP A 80 -6.92 9.46 -7.04
N ASN A 81 -7.63 8.39 -6.66
CA ASN A 81 -9.09 8.38 -6.55
C ASN A 81 -9.57 9.35 -5.46
N LYS A 82 -8.93 9.37 -4.29
CA LYS A 82 -9.31 10.25 -3.18
C LYS A 82 -9.01 11.72 -3.46
N GLU A 83 -7.91 12.01 -4.16
CA GLU A 83 -7.60 13.36 -4.63
C GLU A 83 -8.64 13.85 -5.65
N GLN A 84 -9.03 13.00 -6.60
CA GLN A 84 -10.08 13.33 -7.58
C GLN A 84 -11.45 13.53 -6.91
N GLU A 85 -11.81 12.68 -5.95
CA GLU A 85 -13.04 12.79 -5.17
C GLU A 85 -13.07 14.12 -4.41
N LEU A 86 -11.98 14.47 -3.72
CA LEU A 86 -11.83 15.75 -3.03
C LEU A 86 -11.97 16.94 -3.98
N SER A 87 -11.25 16.93 -5.11
CA SER A 87 -11.34 18.02 -6.11
C SER A 87 -12.77 18.21 -6.60
N THR A 88 -13.46 17.11 -6.91
CA THR A 88 -14.84 17.14 -7.39
C THR A 88 -15.80 17.70 -6.34
N ILE A 89 -15.67 17.27 -5.07
CA ILE A 89 -16.53 17.75 -3.98
C ILE A 89 -16.26 19.23 -3.70
N VAL A 90 -14.99 19.65 -3.67
CA VAL A 90 -14.61 21.04 -3.42
C VAL A 90 -15.09 21.96 -4.55
N GLU A 91 -14.88 21.58 -5.82
CA GLU A 91 -15.39 22.32 -6.98
C GLU A 91 -16.91 22.45 -6.94
N LYS A 92 -17.62 21.38 -6.57
CA LYS A 92 -19.09 21.41 -6.44
C LYS A 92 -19.53 22.33 -5.31
N LEU A 93 -18.87 22.26 -4.15
CA LEU A 93 -19.15 23.12 -3.01
C LEU A 93 -18.89 24.58 -3.35
N ASP A 94 -17.78 24.90 -4.02
CA ASP A 94 -17.48 26.26 -4.48
C ASP A 94 -18.53 26.76 -5.49
N SER A 95 -18.95 25.93 -6.43
CA SER A 95 -20.06 26.29 -7.33
C SER A 95 -21.37 26.55 -6.59
N THR A 96 -21.68 25.79 -5.54
CA THR A 96 -22.85 26.01 -4.70
C THR A 96 -22.75 27.32 -3.93
N LEU A 97 -21.59 27.62 -3.35
CA LEU A 97 -21.32 28.85 -2.62
C LEU A 97 -21.35 30.09 -3.54
N ASP A 98 -20.77 30.01 -4.74
CA ASP A 98 -20.88 31.03 -5.77
C ASP A 98 -22.36 31.26 -6.16
N GLY A 99 -23.13 30.18 -6.24
CA GLY A 99 -24.58 30.26 -6.44
C GLY A 99 -25.30 31.03 -5.33
N LEU A 100 -24.86 30.91 -4.07
CA LEU A 100 -25.38 31.67 -2.94
C LEU A 100 -24.95 33.14 -2.97
N HIS A 101 -23.73 33.45 -3.45
CA HIS A 101 -23.24 34.81 -3.62
C HIS A 101 -24.08 35.62 -4.61
N VAL A 102 -24.46 35.00 -5.72
CA VAL A 102 -25.27 35.65 -6.77
C VAL A 102 -26.75 35.74 -6.39
N LYS A 103 -27.18 35.02 -5.36
CA LYS A 103 -28.58 34.98 -4.92
C LYS A 103 -28.86 36.02 -3.84
N TYR A 104 -29.45 37.12 -4.27
CA TYR A 104 -29.76 38.26 -3.41
C TYR A 104 -31.01 38.03 -2.54
N VAL A 105 -30.93 38.44 -1.28
CA VAL A 105 -32.08 38.50 -0.39
C VAL A 105 -32.97 39.68 -0.81
N ASP A 106 -34.28 39.49 -0.85
CA ASP A 106 -35.21 40.58 -1.19
C ASP A 106 -35.10 41.71 -0.16
N SER A 107 -35.02 42.96 -0.62
CA SER A 107 -34.81 44.12 0.26
C SER A 107 -35.93 44.31 1.28
N THR A 108 -37.17 43.95 0.92
CA THR A 108 -38.32 44.07 1.80
C THR A 108 -38.26 43.08 2.96
N ILE A 109 -37.62 41.92 2.78
CA ILE A 109 -37.38 40.95 3.85
C ILE A 109 -36.35 41.51 4.83
N ARG A 110 -35.27 42.12 4.32
CA ARG A 110 -34.25 42.75 5.18
C ARG A 110 -34.80 43.95 5.94
N GLU A 111 -35.53 44.83 5.26
CA GLU A 111 -36.19 46.00 5.86
C GLU A 111 -37.19 45.58 6.94
N ASN A 112 -37.95 44.52 6.68
CA ASN A 112 -38.88 43.95 7.65
C ASN A 112 -38.16 43.37 8.88
N ALA A 113 -37.06 42.64 8.68
CA ALA A 113 -36.24 42.12 9.78
C ALA A 113 -35.67 43.27 10.65
N ILE A 114 -35.20 44.35 10.02
CA ILE A 114 -34.74 45.57 10.71
C ILE A 114 -35.88 46.20 11.51
N ALA A 115 -37.06 46.35 10.90
CA ALA A 115 -38.23 46.93 11.55
C ALA A 115 -38.69 46.11 12.77
N ILE A 116 -38.68 44.78 12.67
CA ILE A 116 -39.01 43.88 13.79
C ILE A 116 -37.98 44.03 14.92
N GLU A 117 -36.69 44.07 14.61
CA GLU A 117 -35.63 44.24 15.60
C GLU A 117 -35.73 45.61 16.30
N GLN A 118 -36.07 46.68 15.56
CA GLN A 118 -36.32 48.01 16.12
C GLN A 118 -37.54 48.06 17.03
N LEU A 119 -38.64 47.38 16.67
CA LEU A 119 -39.84 47.30 17.50
C LEU A 119 -39.59 46.52 18.80
N ASN A 120 -38.81 45.45 18.75
CA ASN A 120 -38.43 44.69 19.93
C ASN A 120 -37.58 45.51 20.91
N ARG A 121 -36.77 46.47 20.41
CA ARG A 121 -36.03 47.43 21.25
C ARG A 121 -36.94 48.42 21.98
N GLY A 122 -37.95 48.95 21.29
CA GLY A 122 -38.90 49.92 21.86
C GLY A 122 -39.78 49.35 22.98
N ASN A 123 -39.98 48.03 23.01
CA ASN A 123 -40.74 47.36 24.06
C ASN A 123 -39.90 47.03 25.31
N ASN A 124 -38.58 46.86 25.17
CA ASN A 124 -37.67 46.55 26.28
C ASN A 124 -37.25 47.79 27.10
N SER A 125 -37.39 49.00 26.56
CA SER A 125 -37.08 50.26 27.24
C SER A 125 -38.16 50.77 28.21
N ASN A 126 -39.32 50.08 28.29
CA ASN A 126 -40.39 50.41 29.24
C ASN A 126 -40.36 49.61 30.55
N THR A 127 -39.31 48.81 30.79
CA THR A 127 -39.07 48.15 32.08
C THR A 127 -37.84 48.71 32.78
N LEU A 128 -38.10 49.68 33.67
CA LEU A 128 -37.26 50.17 34.78
C LEU A 128 -35.89 50.80 34.45
N GLY A 129 -35.91 52.13 34.34
CA GLY A 129 -35.06 53.11 35.03
C GLY A 129 -33.63 52.79 35.50
N VAL A 130 -32.76 53.74 35.14
CA VAL A 130 -31.56 54.26 35.83
C VAL A 130 -30.19 53.70 35.39
N GLU A 131 -29.44 54.61 34.76
CA GLU A 131 -27.97 54.75 34.67
C GLU A 131 -27.12 53.52 34.29
N LEU A 132 -26.67 53.48 33.02
CA LEU A 132 -25.28 53.21 32.59
C LEU A 132 -25.23 53.24 31.04
N GLY A 133 -25.21 54.44 30.48
CA GLY A 133 -24.99 54.66 29.05
C GLY A 133 -23.52 54.48 28.70
N LEU A 134 -23.24 53.56 27.77
CA LEU A 134 -22.27 53.66 26.66
C LEU A 134 -21.83 52.28 26.12
N GLU A 135 -22.00 51.17 26.86
CA GLU A 135 -21.56 49.84 26.42
C GLU A 135 -22.66 48.97 25.74
N PHE A 136 -23.95 49.20 26.07
CA PHE A 136 -25.07 48.46 25.45
C PHE A 136 -25.37 48.93 24.01
N ASP A 137 -25.27 50.23 23.74
CA ASP A 137 -25.58 50.84 22.44
C ASP A 137 -24.65 50.37 21.29
N ILE A 138 -23.43 49.93 21.60
CA ILE A 138 -22.44 49.55 20.58
C ILE A 138 -22.72 48.15 20.03
N LYS A 139 -23.03 47.17 20.90
CA LYS A 139 -23.38 45.80 20.46
C LYS A 139 -24.69 45.76 19.68
N ASP A 140 -25.65 46.59 20.07
CA ASP A 140 -26.96 46.64 19.45
C ASP A 140 -26.96 47.40 18.11
N ASN A 141 -26.18 48.48 17.97
CA ASN A 141 -26.00 49.10 16.65
C ASN A 141 -25.23 48.20 15.68
N ASN A 142 -24.28 47.39 16.17
CA ASN A 142 -23.58 46.39 15.35
C ASN A 142 -24.52 45.32 14.79
N LYS A 143 -25.54 44.88 15.53
CA LYS A 143 -26.50 43.86 15.05
C LYS A 143 -27.45 44.38 13.96
N LEU A 144 -27.90 45.64 14.04
CA LEU A 144 -28.69 46.26 12.97
C LEU A 144 -27.86 46.48 11.71
N LYS A 145 -26.60 46.88 11.91
CA LYS A 145 -25.63 47.04 10.82
C LYS A 145 -25.34 45.69 10.14
N ASP A 146 -25.14 44.63 10.92
CA ASP A 146 -24.96 43.25 10.44
C ASP A 146 -26.14 42.75 9.60
N ILE A 147 -27.39 43.01 10.00
CA ILE A 147 -28.57 42.64 9.19
C ILE A 147 -28.66 43.45 7.88
N SER A 148 -28.25 44.72 7.91
CA SER A 148 -28.26 45.58 6.72
C SER A 148 -27.19 45.21 5.69
N GLU A 149 -26.09 44.61 6.15
CA GLU A 149 -24.95 44.20 5.32
C GLU A 149 -25.16 42.81 4.68
N LYS A 150 -26.10 41.99 5.18
CA LYS A 150 -26.44 40.66 4.65
C LYS A 150 -27.31 40.72 3.41
N VAL A 151 -26.69 41.02 2.27
CA VAL A 151 -27.32 41.30 0.98
C VAL A 151 -27.59 40.02 0.17
N SER A 152 -26.73 39.02 0.28
CA SER A 152 -26.80 37.73 -0.40
C SER A 152 -27.11 36.60 0.58
N LEU A 153 -27.51 35.43 0.07
CA LEU A 153 -27.64 34.23 0.90
C LEU A 153 -26.30 33.77 1.46
N TYR A 154 -25.20 34.06 0.76
CA TYR A 154 -23.85 33.73 1.23
C TYR A 154 -23.51 34.45 2.53
N ASP A 155 -24.04 35.65 2.80
CA ASP A 155 -23.72 36.41 4.02
C ASP A 155 -24.28 35.75 5.31
N TYR A 156 -25.06 34.67 5.17
CA TYR A 156 -25.55 33.82 6.25
C TYR A 156 -24.74 32.52 6.44
N VAL A 157 -23.68 32.35 5.66
CA VAL A 157 -22.82 31.15 5.64
C VAL A 157 -21.61 31.36 6.54
N GLU A 158 -21.22 30.32 7.29
CA GLU A 158 -20.00 30.32 8.09
C GLU A 158 -18.79 29.92 7.24
N GLU A 159 -18.09 30.92 6.67
CA GLU A 159 -16.96 30.70 5.77
C GLU A 159 -15.76 30.02 6.46
N GLN A 160 -15.46 30.40 7.71
CA GLN A 160 -14.30 29.89 8.42
C GLN A 160 -14.38 28.37 8.64
N GLY A 161 -15.54 27.86 9.07
CA GLY A 161 -15.73 26.42 9.26
C GLY A 161 -15.60 25.62 7.96
N ILE A 162 -16.04 26.18 6.83
CA ILE A 162 -15.88 25.55 5.50
C ILE A 162 -14.41 25.48 5.11
N GLN A 163 -13.68 26.59 5.26
CA GLN A 163 -12.25 26.64 4.91
C GLN A 163 -11.42 25.70 5.79
N GLU A 164 -11.68 25.68 7.10
CA GLU A 164 -11.02 24.76 8.04
C GLU A 164 -11.28 23.30 7.65
N LEU A 165 -12.52 22.94 7.30
CA LEU A 165 -12.86 21.59 6.88
C LEU A 165 -12.18 21.19 5.56
N LYS A 166 -12.15 22.10 4.56
CA LYS A 166 -11.44 21.88 3.30
C LYS A 166 -9.95 21.65 3.51
N LEU A 167 -9.30 22.54 4.26
CA LEU A 167 -7.87 22.46 4.56
C LEU A 167 -7.53 21.17 5.29
N LYS A 168 -8.31 20.83 6.33
CA LYS A 168 -8.12 19.59 7.08
C LYS A 168 -8.25 18.35 6.19
N THR A 169 -9.24 18.33 5.29
CA THR A 169 -9.42 17.20 4.36
C THR A 169 -8.25 17.09 3.39
N GLN A 170 -7.75 18.22 2.88
CA GLN A 170 -6.54 18.25 2.03
C GLN A 170 -5.31 17.73 2.78
N GLU A 171 -5.10 18.15 4.02
CA GLU A 171 -3.96 17.72 4.84
C GLU A 171 -3.96 16.20 5.09
N GLU A 172 -5.12 15.61 5.34
CA GLU A 172 -5.28 14.16 5.55
C GLU A 172 -5.10 13.39 4.23
N VAL A 173 -5.61 13.87 3.10
CA VAL A 173 -5.33 13.26 1.78
C VAL A 173 -3.82 13.32 1.46
N MET A 174 -3.15 14.43 1.78
CA MET A 174 -1.70 14.55 1.66
C MET A 174 -0.95 13.61 2.64
N ALA A 175 -1.55 13.20 3.76
CA ALA A 175 -0.97 12.19 4.64
C ALA A 175 -0.91 10.82 3.95
N ILE A 176 -1.96 10.47 3.19
CA ILE A 176 -1.98 9.25 2.37
C ILE A 176 -0.88 9.28 1.30
N GLN A 177 -0.65 10.43 0.67
CA GLN A 177 0.47 10.61 -0.27
C GLN A 177 1.83 10.37 0.40
N ARG A 178 2.00 10.82 1.66
CA ARG A 178 3.22 10.58 2.44
C ARG A 178 3.42 9.09 2.72
N HIS A 179 2.36 8.34 3.00
CA HIS A 179 2.43 6.88 3.15
C HIS A 179 2.88 6.20 1.85
N TYR A 180 2.31 6.60 0.71
CA TYR A 180 2.72 6.14 -0.61
C TYR A 180 4.21 6.41 -0.89
N ASN A 181 4.67 7.64 -0.64
CA ASN A 181 6.07 8.01 -0.87
C ASN A 181 7.03 7.22 0.02
N THR A 182 6.64 6.98 1.27
CA THR A 182 7.45 6.20 2.22
C THR A 182 7.51 4.74 1.81
N SER A 183 6.38 4.13 1.46
CA SER A 183 6.29 2.77 0.91
C SER A 183 7.14 2.60 -0.36
N SER A 184 7.03 3.54 -1.29
CA SER A 184 7.82 3.57 -2.53
C SER A 184 9.32 3.58 -2.25
N LYS A 185 9.77 4.37 -1.27
CA LYS A 185 11.18 4.44 -0.87
C LYS A 185 11.67 3.13 -0.23
N VAL A 186 10.84 2.48 0.59
CA VAL A 186 11.17 1.16 1.15
C VAL A 186 11.31 0.11 0.04
N ILE A 187 10.42 0.13 -0.94
CA ILE A 187 10.47 -0.79 -2.10
C ILE A 187 11.71 -0.53 -2.95
N GLU A 188 12.07 0.74 -3.18
CA GLU A 188 13.30 1.09 -3.89
C GLU A 188 14.54 0.55 -3.16
N ASN A 189 14.57 0.69 -1.82
CA ASN A 189 15.66 0.15 -1.02
C ASN A 189 15.72 -1.38 -1.11
N ILE A 190 14.58 -2.09 -1.00
CA ILE A 190 14.49 -3.55 -1.19
C ILE A 190 15.05 -3.96 -2.55
N ASN A 191 14.65 -3.27 -3.62
CA ASN A 191 15.12 -3.57 -4.98
C ASN A 191 16.63 -3.31 -5.15
N ASN A 192 17.17 -2.28 -4.49
CA ASN A 192 18.61 -2.00 -4.52
C ASN A 192 19.41 -3.06 -3.77
N GLU A 193 18.90 -3.54 -2.63
CA GLU A 193 19.54 -4.65 -1.89
C GLU A 193 19.44 -5.98 -2.67
N LEU A 194 18.31 -6.26 -3.31
CA LEU A 194 18.15 -7.40 -4.21
C LEU A 194 19.16 -7.41 -5.36
N LYS A 195 19.33 -6.27 -6.04
CA LYS A 195 20.32 -6.15 -7.13
C LYS A 195 21.74 -6.43 -6.66
N LYS A 196 22.13 -5.92 -5.48
CA LYS A 196 23.44 -6.22 -4.90
C LYS A 196 23.60 -7.72 -4.67
N LEU A 197 22.52 -8.37 -4.22
CA LEU A 197 22.52 -9.79 -3.91
C LEU A 197 22.61 -10.66 -5.18
N ASP A 198 21.88 -10.29 -6.23
CA ASP A 198 22.02 -10.91 -7.55
C ASP A 198 23.42 -10.75 -8.13
N GLU A 199 24.01 -9.55 -8.05
CA GLU A 199 25.39 -9.30 -8.49
C GLU A 199 26.38 -10.20 -7.74
N ILE A 200 26.19 -10.35 -6.44
CA ILE A 200 26.99 -11.24 -5.59
C ILE A 200 26.86 -12.71 -6.01
N LEU A 201 25.64 -13.19 -6.30
CA LEU A 201 25.43 -14.57 -6.73
C LEU A 201 26.00 -14.85 -8.13
N MET A 202 25.79 -13.93 -9.08
CA MET A 202 26.25 -14.09 -10.46
C MET A 202 27.78 -14.16 -10.55
N ASN A 203 28.50 -13.41 -9.70
CA ASN A 203 29.95 -13.40 -9.66
C ASN A 203 30.57 -14.69 -9.09
N ASN A 204 29.80 -15.50 -8.36
CA ASN A 204 30.30 -16.64 -7.60
C ASN A 204 29.73 -17.99 -8.07
N ASN A 205 29.01 -18.01 -9.19
CA ASN A 205 28.36 -19.22 -9.69
C ASN A 205 29.40 -20.20 -10.24
N ILE A 206 29.78 -21.20 -9.42
CA ILE A 206 30.56 -22.34 -9.89
C ILE A 206 29.58 -23.31 -10.56
N SER A 207 29.84 -23.66 -11.82
CA SER A 207 29.10 -24.73 -12.49
C SER A 207 29.24 -26.03 -11.68
N LEU A 208 28.18 -26.36 -10.94
CA LEU A 208 28.01 -27.58 -10.16
C LEU A 208 27.35 -28.70 -10.99
N GLU A 209 27.38 -28.58 -12.32
CA GLU A 209 26.69 -29.45 -13.30
C GLU A 209 27.06 -30.93 -13.17
N GLU A 210 28.32 -31.23 -12.80
CA GLU A 210 28.80 -32.58 -12.59
C GLU A 210 28.67 -32.98 -11.11
N SER A 211 28.15 -34.19 -10.85
CA SER A 211 28.09 -34.75 -9.49
C SER A 211 29.51 -34.92 -8.96
N GLY A 212 29.91 -34.05 -8.02
CA GLY A 212 31.25 -34.07 -7.44
C GLY A 212 31.60 -35.39 -6.75
N VAL A 213 30.58 -36.12 -6.30
CA VAL A 213 30.70 -37.48 -5.75
C VAL A 213 31.02 -38.49 -6.86
N ASP A 214 30.31 -38.43 -7.99
CA ASP A 214 30.56 -39.34 -9.12
C ASP A 214 31.94 -39.08 -9.73
N PHE A 215 32.33 -37.81 -9.89
CA PHE A 215 33.67 -37.40 -10.31
C PHE A 215 34.75 -38.00 -9.38
N SER A 216 34.56 -37.89 -8.07
CA SER A 216 35.55 -38.35 -7.10
C SER A 216 35.67 -39.88 -7.09
N HIS A 217 34.54 -40.59 -7.13
CA HIS A 217 34.52 -42.05 -7.19
C HIS A 217 35.14 -42.59 -8.48
N GLU A 218 34.80 -42.01 -9.63
CA GLU A 218 35.35 -42.43 -10.93
C GLU A 218 36.86 -42.25 -10.97
N LYS A 219 37.36 -41.06 -10.60
CA LYS A 219 38.79 -40.76 -10.63
C LYS A 219 39.57 -41.59 -9.62
N PHE A 220 39.01 -41.81 -8.43
CA PHE A 220 39.65 -42.66 -7.42
C PHE A 220 39.70 -44.12 -7.84
N SER A 221 38.64 -44.65 -8.46
CA SER A 221 38.62 -46.02 -8.99
C SER A 221 39.66 -46.22 -10.09
N ILE A 222 39.84 -45.23 -10.98
CA ILE A 222 40.87 -45.24 -12.03
C ILE A 222 42.27 -45.27 -11.40
N LEU A 223 42.51 -44.46 -10.37
CA LEU A 223 43.78 -44.42 -9.65
C LEU A 223 44.08 -45.73 -8.90
N GLU A 224 43.08 -46.35 -8.28
CA GLU A 224 43.22 -47.63 -7.57
C GLU A 224 43.58 -48.75 -8.54
N GLN A 225 42.92 -48.80 -9.70
CA GLN A 225 43.24 -49.77 -10.75
C GLN A 225 44.66 -49.59 -11.29
N GLU A 226 45.11 -48.36 -11.54
CA GLU A 226 46.46 -48.13 -12.06
C GLU A 226 47.54 -48.41 -11.00
N THR A 227 47.27 -48.09 -9.73
CA THR A 227 48.17 -48.44 -8.62
C THR A 227 48.29 -49.96 -8.48
N GLN A 228 47.19 -50.70 -8.65
CA GLN A 228 47.17 -52.16 -8.66
C GLN A 228 47.97 -52.73 -9.83
N ASN A 229 47.80 -52.18 -11.04
CA ASN A 229 48.59 -52.57 -12.22
C ASN A 229 50.10 -52.38 -11.99
N MET A 230 50.49 -51.26 -11.38
CA MET A 230 51.88 -50.97 -11.02
C MET A 230 52.42 -51.97 -9.98
N ALA A 231 51.61 -52.35 -8.99
CA ALA A 231 51.98 -53.34 -7.99
C ALA A 231 52.19 -54.74 -8.60
N GLU A 232 51.28 -55.20 -9.48
CA GLU A 232 51.42 -56.46 -10.21
C GLU A 232 52.67 -56.48 -11.10
N THR A 233 52.97 -55.35 -11.74
CA THR A 233 54.18 -55.16 -12.55
C THR A 233 55.45 -55.23 -11.69
N LEU A 234 55.43 -54.64 -10.49
CA LEU A 234 56.53 -54.73 -9.53
C LEU A 234 56.72 -56.14 -8.98
N GLU A 235 55.63 -56.87 -8.70
CA GLU A 235 55.67 -58.27 -8.28
C GLU A 235 56.27 -59.17 -9.36
N SER A 236 55.92 -58.96 -10.63
CA SER A 236 56.52 -59.64 -11.77
C SER A 236 58.03 -59.40 -11.86
N LEU A 237 58.46 -58.14 -11.68
CA LEU A 237 59.87 -57.76 -11.66
C LEU A 237 60.64 -58.36 -10.47
N ALA A 238 60.01 -58.41 -9.30
CA ALA A 238 60.57 -59.07 -8.10
C ALA A 238 60.74 -60.58 -8.33
N ARG A 239 59.73 -61.22 -8.93
CA ARG A 239 59.78 -62.65 -9.29
C ARG A 239 60.90 -62.94 -10.30
N HIS A 240 61.09 -62.07 -11.29
CA HIS A 240 62.21 -62.20 -12.24
C HIS A 240 63.56 -62.07 -11.53
N TYR A 241 63.72 -61.08 -10.64
CA TYR A 241 64.93 -60.93 -9.84
C TYR A 241 65.22 -62.18 -8.98
N ASP A 242 64.20 -62.75 -8.34
CA ASP A 242 64.33 -63.98 -7.55
C ASP A 242 64.73 -65.18 -8.42
N GLN A 243 64.16 -65.31 -9.62
CA GLN A 243 64.50 -66.37 -10.58
C GLN A 243 65.94 -66.25 -11.08
N VAL A 244 66.40 -65.04 -11.42
CA VAL A 244 67.78 -64.76 -11.84
C VAL A 244 68.76 -65.04 -10.68
N THR A 245 68.39 -64.66 -9.46
CA THR A 245 69.20 -64.90 -8.24
C THR A 245 69.26 -66.39 -7.90
N ALA A 246 68.16 -67.13 -8.03
CA ALA A 246 68.10 -68.57 -7.83
C ALA A 246 68.94 -69.32 -8.89
N ALA A 247 68.89 -68.88 -10.16
CA ALA A 247 69.72 -69.41 -11.23
C ALA A 247 71.22 -69.17 -10.97
N LEU A 248 71.60 -67.98 -10.49
CA LEU A 248 72.98 -67.66 -10.09
C LEU A 248 73.45 -68.55 -8.92
N LYS A 249 72.63 -68.72 -7.87
CA LYS A 249 72.94 -69.61 -6.73
C LYS A 249 73.05 -71.07 -7.15
N ALA A 250 72.16 -71.56 -8.02
CA ALA A 250 72.18 -72.93 -8.54
C ALA A 250 73.45 -73.19 -9.36
N PHE A 251 73.87 -72.21 -10.18
CA PHE A 251 75.11 -72.26 -10.96
C PHE A 251 76.37 -72.30 -10.08
N GLN A 252 76.36 -71.58 -8.95
CA GLN A 252 77.48 -71.55 -7.99
C GLN A 252 77.59 -72.81 -7.12
N SER A 253 76.49 -73.52 -6.87
CA SER A 253 76.42 -74.61 -5.89
C SER A 253 76.62 -76.02 -6.47
N HIS A 254 76.36 -76.25 -7.76
CA HIS A 254 76.38 -77.59 -8.36
C HIS A 254 77.33 -77.70 -9.56
N SER A 255 78.47 -78.40 -9.38
CA SER A 255 79.47 -78.65 -10.45
C SER A 255 78.91 -79.40 -11.68
N ASN A 256 77.78 -80.11 -11.54
CA ASN A 256 77.12 -80.87 -12.62
C ASN A 256 75.95 -80.13 -13.29
N ALA A 257 75.53 -78.97 -12.79
CA ALA A 257 74.46 -78.16 -13.41
C ALA A 257 74.97 -77.28 -14.57
N LYS A 258 76.28 -77.30 -14.82
CA LYS A 258 76.99 -76.48 -15.82
C LYS A 258 76.54 -76.70 -17.27
N SER A 259 75.81 -77.79 -17.57
CA SER A 259 75.39 -78.15 -18.93
C SER A 259 73.88 -78.17 -19.18
N MET A 260 73.03 -77.82 -18.21
CA MET A 260 71.56 -78.02 -18.35
C MET A 260 70.70 -76.83 -17.88
N LEU A 261 71.29 -75.74 -17.41
CA LEU A 261 70.56 -74.51 -17.11
C LEU A 261 70.37 -73.69 -18.39
N ASP A 262 69.18 -73.80 -18.99
CA ASP A 262 68.75 -72.92 -20.07
C ASP A 262 68.40 -71.53 -19.50
N ILE A 263 69.32 -70.58 -19.67
CA ILE A 263 69.18 -69.19 -19.24
C ILE A 263 68.58 -68.29 -20.34
N SER A 264 68.19 -68.85 -21.48
CA SER A 264 67.71 -68.06 -22.63
C SER A 264 66.41 -67.29 -22.34
N VAL A 265 65.54 -67.85 -21.50
CA VAL A 265 64.32 -67.19 -21.03
C VAL A 265 64.67 -65.98 -20.15
N LEU A 266 65.60 -66.14 -19.20
CA LEU A 266 66.04 -65.05 -18.32
C LEU A 266 66.78 -63.94 -19.07
N GLU A 267 67.54 -64.27 -20.12
CA GLU A 267 68.18 -63.29 -20.99
C GLU A 267 67.11 -62.46 -21.74
N LYS A 268 66.10 -63.12 -22.34
CA LYS A 268 64.99 -62.43 -23.01
C LYS A 268 64.15 -61.56 -22.08
N ASP A 269 63.80 -62.07 -20.90
CA ASP A 269 63.03 -61.32 -19.92
C ASP A 269 63.82 -60.11 -19.39
N THR A 270 65.15 -60.24 -19.28
CA THR A 270 66.03 -59.12 -18.90
C THR A 270 66.12 -58.04 -19.99
N ASP A 271 66.00 -58.40 -21.27
CA ASP A 271 65.95 -57.43 -22.38
C ASP A 271 64.65 -56.60 -22.38
N ILE A 272 63.57 -57.12 -21.76
CA ILE A 272 62.26 -56.46 -21.66
C ILE A 272 62.16 -55.53 -20.44
N ILE A 273 63.03 -55.70 -19.42
CA ILE A 273 63.06 -54.87 -18.21
C ILE A 273 63.02 -53.36 -18.48
N PRO A 274 63.76 -52.78 -19.45
CA PRO A 274 63.69 -51.34 -19.73
C PRO A 274 62.28 -50.88 -20.11
N THR A 275 61.54 -51.69 -20.87
CA THR A 275 60.15 -51.42 -21.24
C THR A 275 59.23 -51.49 -20.02
N ILE A 276 59.40 -52.51 -19.15
CA ILE A 276 58.63 -52.63 -17.90
C ILE A 276 58.88 -51.43 -16.98
N VAL A 277 60.12 -50.97 -16.87
CA VAL A 277 60.47 -49.78 -16.08
C VAL A 277 59.85 -48.52 -16.68
N GLN A 278 59.78 -48.42 -18.01
CA GLN A 278 59.10 -47.33 -18.70
C GLN A 278 57.58 -47.37 -18.43
N GLU A 279 56.94 -48.53 -18.49
CA GLU A 279 55.52 -48.71 -18.13
C GLU A 279 55.24 -48.26 -16.69
N LEU A 280 56.11 -48.60 -15.74
CA LEU A 280 56.01 -48.12 -14.35
C LEU A 280 56.18 -46.60 -14.23
N GLN A 281 56.99 -45.97 -15.09
CA GLN A 281 57.14 -44.52 -15.12
C GLN A 281 55.90 -43.84 -15.72
N GLU A 282 55.34 -44.41 -16.79
CA GLU A 282 54.11 -43.93 -17.43
C GLU A 282 52.91 -44.06 -16.48
N GLY A 283 52.79 -45.18 -15.76
CA GLY A 283 51.76 -45.38 -14.74
C GLY A 283 51.86 -44.38 -13.59
N LEU A 284 53.07 -44.10 -13.08
CA LEU A 284 53.27 -43.05 -12.08
C LEU A 284 52.88 -41.66 -12.63
N GLN A 285 53.25 -41.34 -13.87
CA GLN A 285 52.91 -40.06 -14.49
C GLN A 285 51.39 -39.91 -14.68
N PHE A 286 50.70 -41.00 -15.02
CA PHE A 286 49.25 -41.04 -15.11
C PHE A 286 48.60 -40.81 -13.73
N ILE A 287 49.09 -41.49 -12.68
CA ILE A 287 48.64 -41.30 -11.30
C ILE A 287 48.85 -39.85 -10.86
N ASP A 288 50.03 -39.27 -11.11
CA ASP A 288 50.35 -37.88 -10.80
C ASP A 288 49.37 -36.91 -11.53
N SER A 289 49.07 -37.16 -12.81
CA SER A 289 48.14 -36.34 -13.60
C SER A 289 46.71 -36.39 -13.07
N VAL A 290 46.16 -37.59 -12.81
CA VAL A 290 44.78 -37.73 -12.34
C VAL A 290 44.64 -37.23 -10.91
N SER A 291 45.64 -37.48 -10.05
CA SER A 291 45.67 -36.93 -8.70
C SER A 291 45.69 -35.39 -8.70
N GLU A 292 46.38 -34.76 -9.65
CA GLU A 292 46.37 -33.30 -9.77
C GLU A 292 45.00 -32.75 -10.17
N GLU A 293 44.28 -33.43 -11.06
CA GLU A 293 42.91 -33.06 -11.43
C GLU A 293 41.97 -33.08 -10.22
N VAL A 294 42.06 -34.12 -9.38
CA VAL A 294 41.30 -34.24 -8.12
C VAL A 294 41.71 -33.13 -7.13
N ARG A 295 43.01 -32.87 -6.99
CA ARG A 295 43.53 -31.82 -6.09
C ARG A 295 43.02 -30.44 -6.48
N VAL A 296 43.06 -30.10 -7.77
CA VAL A 296 42.53 -28.84 -8.31
C VAL A 296 41.04 -28.72 -8.03
N ARG A 297 40.27 -29.79 -8.24
CA ARG A 297 38.83 -29.79 -7.96
C ARG A 297 38.54 -29.60 -6.46
N ASN A 298 39.28 -30.27 -5.59
CA ASN A 298 39.17 -30.08 -4.13
C ASN A 298 39.43 -28.63 -3.74
N HIS A 299 40.49 -28.01 -4.31
CA HIS A 299 40.80 -26.60 -4.05
C HIS A 299 39.68 -25.67 -4.52
N ILE A 300 39.08 -25.91 -5.70
CA ILE A 300 37.96 -25.13 -6.21
C ILE A 300 36.76 -25.22 -5.26
N TYR A 301 36.36 -26.43 -4.85
CA TYR A 301 35.24 -26.61 -3.93
C TYR A 301 35.49 -26.01 -2.55
N LYS A 302 36.71 -26.09 -2.04
CA LYS A 302 37.08 -25.45 -0.77
C LYS A 302 36.99 -23.94 -0.85
N ALA A 303 37.58 -23.33 -1.88
CA ALA A 303 37.50 -21.88 -2.09
C ALA A 303 36.04 -21.41 -2.27
N SER A 304 35.24 -22.16 -3.02
CA SER A 304 33.81 -21.89 -3.20
C SER A 304 33.02 -22.00 -1.91
N TYR A 305 33.30 -23.00 -1.08
CA TYR A 305 32.64 -23.18 0.20
C TYR A 305 32.99 -22.05 1.19
N GLU A 306 34.25 -21.63 1.23
CA GLU A 306 34.68 -20.47 2.01
C GLU A 306 33.98 -19.19 1.54
N GLU A 307 33.84 -19.00 0.23
CA GLU A 307 33.14 -17.85 -0.33
C GLU A 307 31.64 -17.89 -0.05
N ALA A 308 30.97 -19.02 -0.29
CA ALA A 308 29.55 -19.19 0.02
C ALA A 308 29.24 -18.92 1.51
N ASN A 309 30.13 -19.31 2.43
CA ASN A 309 29.99 -18.98 3.85
C ASN A 309 30.11 -17.47 4.12
N LYS A 310 31.01 -16.75 3.42
CA LYS A 310 31.09 -15.29 3.54
C LYS A 310 29.80 -14.65 3.06
N LEU A 311 29.29 -15.09 1.90
CA LEU A 311 28.03 -14.58 1.35
C LEU A 311 26.85 -14.83 2.29
N PHE A 312 26.79 -16.00 2.93
CA PHE A 312 25.80 -16.29 3.96
C PHE A 312 25.88 -15.34 5.16
N ASN A 313 27.09 -15.03 5.62
CA ASN A 313 27.27 -14.08 6.71
C ASN A 313 26.91 -12.64 6.29
N GLU A 314 27.16 -12.28 5.03
CA GLU A 314 26.70 -11.01 4.47
C GLU A 314 25.17 -10.95 4.40
N LEU A 315 24.52 -12.04 3.97
CA LEU A 315 23.05 -12.18 3.93
C LEU A 315 22.39 -11.98 5.30
N ASP A 316 23.04 -12.39 6.38
CA ASP A 316 22.54 -12.14 7.75
C ASP A 316 22.43 -10.62 8.02
N GLY A 317 23.37 -9.82 7.47
CA GLY A 317 23.30 -8.37 7.48
C GLY A 317 22.10 -7.83 6.69
N PHE A 318 21.81 -8.39 5.51
CA PHE A 318 20.62 -8.04 4.74
C PHE A 318 19.33 -8.40 5.48
N THR A 319 19.29 -9.51 6.19
CA THR A 319 18.12 -9.98 6.95
C THR A 319 17.68 -8.95 7.99
N ASN A 320 18.62 -8.34 8.71
CA ASN A 320 18.32 -7.24 9.65
C ASN A 320 17.71 -6.02 8.94
N ASN A 321 18.16 -5.70 7.73
CA ASN A 321 17.57 -4.63 6.93
C ASN A 321 16.13 -4.97 6.50
N PHE A 322 15.88 -6.21 6.09
CA PHE A 322 14.54 -6.68 5.75
C PHE A 322 13.58 -6.66 6.94
N GLU A 323 14.05 -7.02 8.13
CA GLU A 323 13.25 -6.90 9.35
C GLU A 323 12.87 -5.42 9.62
N ASN A 324 13.81 -4.51 9.46
CA ASN A 324 13.54 -3.07 9.56
C ASN A 324 12.52 -2.60 8.52
N TYR A 325 12.65 -3.03 7.26
CA TYR A 325 11.70 -2.69 6.20
C TYR A 325 10.30 -3.26 6.50
N ALA A 326 10.21 -4.50 6.98
CA ALA A 326 8.95 -5.12 7.36
C ALA A 326 8.27 -4.36 8.51
N ASN A 327 9.03 -3.92 9.51
CA ASN A 327 8.51 -3.11 10.61
C ASN A 327 7.98 -1.75 10.11
N ILE A 328 8.72 -1.06 9.23
CA ILE A 328 8.28 0.20 8.63
C ILE A 328 6.99 0.01 7.83
N LEU A 329 6.91 -1.04 7.00
CA LEU A 329 5.71 -1.33 6.20
C LEU A 329 4.49 -1.65 7.08
N LYS A 330 4.70 -2.37 8.19
CA LYS A 330 3.65 -2.69 9.15
C LYS A 330 3.13 -1.44 9.87
N GLU A 331 4.03 -0.57 10.31
CA GLU A 331 3.65 0.72 10.92
C GLU A 331 2.87 1.58 9.92
N LEU A 332 3.36 1.66 8.68
CA LEU A 332 2.69 2.36 7.58
C LEU A 332 1.28 1.81 7.34
N GLU A 333 1.08 0.49 7.34
CA GLU A 333 -0.25 -0.13 7.17
C GLU A 333 -1.22 0.33 8.25
N THR A 334 -0.82 0.27 9.52
CA THR A 334 -1.66 0.77 10.63
C THR A 334 -1.98 2.26 10.55
N HIS A 335 -1.03 3.09 10.12
CA HIS A 335 -1.26 4.52 9.96
C HIS A 335 -2.15 4.81 8.76
N PHE A 336 -1.94 4.12 7.65
CA PHE A 336 -2.75 4.24 6.44
C PHE A 336 -4.22 3.89 6.71
N GLU A 337 -4.51 2.80 7.42
CA GLU A 337 -5.89 2.42 7.77
C GLU A 337 -6.61 3.54 8.54
N LYS A 338 -5.91 4.14 9.51
CA LYS A 338 -6.45 5.23 10.32
C LYS A 338 -6.72 6.48 9.50
N ASP A 339 -5.73 6.91 8.71
CA ASP A 339 -5.81 8.15 7.94
C ASP A 339 -6.81 8.00 6.78
N SER A 340 -6.90 6.81 6.18
CA SER A 340 -7.92 6.47 5.16
C SER A 340 -9.35 6.60 5.70
N ALA A 341 -9.63 6.01 6.87
CA ALA A 341 -10.94 6.14 7.51
C ALA A 341 -11.26 7.60 7.90
N MET A 342 -10.24 8.38 8.26
CA MET A 342 -10.41 9.81 8.55
C MET A 342 -10.75 10.61 7.28
N VAL A 343 -10.06 10.35 6.17
CA VAL A 343 -10.33 10.96 4.87
C VAL A 343 -11.77 10.67 4.42
N ASP A 344 -12.21 9.40 4.48
CA ASP A 344 -13.57 9.03 4.10
C ASP A 344 -14.62 9.82 4.89
N ARG A 345 -14.43 9.92 6.21
CA ARG A 345 -15.32 10.71 7.07
C ARG A 345 -15.34 12.19 6.70
N LEU A 346 -14.19 12.79 6.43
CA LEU A 346 -14.10 14.21 6.09
C LEU A 346 -14.71 14.52 4.72
N LEU A 347 -14.52 13.62 3.74
CA LEU A 347 -15.16 13.71 2.43
C LEU A 347 -16.69 13.63 2.56
N ASP A 348 -17.21 12.71 3.39
CA ASP A 348 -18.63 12.63 3.70
C ASP A 348 -19.15 13.92 4.36
N GLU A 349 -18.39 14.50 5.30
CA GLU A 349 -18.73 15.77 5.94
C GLU A 349 -18.80 16.92 4.91
N LEU A 350 -17.84 17.02 3.98
CA LEU A 350 -17.86 18.01 2.89
C LEU A 350 -19.02 17.80 1.92
N LEU A 351 -19.33 16.55 1.56
CA LEU A 351 -20.45 16.22 0.68
C LEU A 351 -21.78 16.61 1.31
N ASN A 352 -21.98 16.27 2.58
CA ASN A 352 -23.17 16.63 3.35
C ASN A 352 -23.30 18.15 3.48
N LEU A 353 -22.20 18.86 3.66
CA LEU A 353 -22.18 20.31 3.71
C LEU A 353 -22.61 20.93 2.37
N ASN A 354 -22.13 20.41 1.24
CA ASN A 354 -22.60 20.83 -0.07
C ASN A 354 -24.11 20.59 -0.24
N LEU A 355 -24.62 19.40 0.13
CA LEU A 355 -26.05 19.10 0.07
C LEU A 355 -26.88 20.03 0.95
N TRP A 356 -26.36 20.38 2.13
CA TRP A 356 -27.00 21.32 3.04
C TRP A 356 -27.16 22.70 2.41
N TYR A 357 -26.13 23.24 1.76
CA TYR A 357 -26.20 24.55 1.10
C TYR A 357 -27.10 24.55 -0.15
N GLU A 358 -27.15 23.44 -0.89
CA GLU A 358 -28.12 23.25 -1.98
C GLU A 358 -29.57 23.32 -1.46
N GLU A 359 -29.87 22.61 -0.37
CA GLU A 359 -31.20 22.63 0.26
C GLU A 359 -31.50 23.97 0.94
N PHE A 360 -30.51 24.65 1.52
CA PHE A 360 -30.66 26.01 2.05
C PHE A 360 -31.11 26.99 0.97
N SER A 361 -30.45 26.97 -0.20
CA SER A 361 -30.82 27.81 -1.35
C SER A 361 -32.27 27.57 -1.78
N LYS A 362 -32.69 26.31 -1.84
CA LYS A 362 -34.04 25.90 -2.22
C LYS A 362 -35.08 26.24 -1.16
N ALA A 363 -34.75 26.09 0.12
CA ALA A 363 -35.61 26.45 1.24
C ALA A 363 -35.91 27.94 1.26
N TYR A 364 -34.94 28.79 0.89
CA TYR A 364 -35.18 30.22 0.70
C TYR A 364 -36.24 30.48 -0.37
N ASP A 365 -36.17 29.87 -1.55
CA ASP A 365 -37.20 30.06 -2.59
C ASP A 365 -38.59 29.59 -2.11
N GLN A 366 -38.66 28.48 -1.37
CA GLN A 366 -39.91 28.02 -0.77
C GLN A 366 -40.47 29.02 0.26
N MET A 367 -39.61 29.65 1.05
CA MET A 367 -40.01 30.70 1.99
C MET A 367 -40.65 31.88 1.25
N ILE A 368 -40.10 32.30 0.10
CA ILE A 368 -40.69 33.37 -0.72
C ILE A 368 -42.10 33.00 -1.17
N ILE A 369 -42.31 31.78 -1.68
CA ILE A 369 -43.64 31.31 -2.10
C ILE A 369 -44.60 31.23 -0.91
N GLU A 370 -44.14 30.79 0.25
CA GLU A 370 -44.97 30.69 1.46
C GLU A 370 -45.41 32.06 1.98
N ILE A 371 -44.57 33.09 1.89
CA ILE A 371 -44.93 34.47 2.25
C ILE A 371 -46.07 34.98 1.35
N ASP A 372 -45.96 34.81 0.03
CA ASP A 372 -47.01 35.20 -0.93
C ASP A 372 -48.32 34.43 -0.68
N ARG A 373 -48.22 33.13 -0.43
CA ARG A 373 -49.40 32.31 -0.07
C ARG A 373 -50.10 32.86 1.18
N ARG A 374 -49.34 33.25 2.21
CA ARG A 374 -49.91 33.83 3.45
C ARG A 374 -50.57 35.18 3.21
N HIS A 375 -50.05 36.01 2.29
CA HIS A 375 -50.73 37.24 1.88
C HIS A 375 -52.06 36.97 1.19
N LYS A 376 -52.11 36.01 0.26
CA LYS A 376 -53.37 35.64 -0.42
C LYS A 376 -54.43 35.14 0.56
N VAL A 377 -54.04 34.33 1.54
CA VAL A 377 -54.97 33.87 2.59
C VAL A 377 -55.45 35.03 3.46
N LYS A 378 -54.56 35.97 3.81
CA LYS A 378 -54.94 37.18 4.54
C LYS A 378 -55.96 38.01 3.76
N GLU A 379 -55.71 38.27 2.48
CA GLU A 379 -56.63 39.01 1.61
C GLU A 379 -58.00 38.31 1.52
N GLN A 380 -58.02 36.97 1.43
CA GLN A 380 -59.26 36.19 1.46
C GLN A 380 -60.01 36.35 2.79
N HIS A 381 -59.31 36.34 3.93
CA HIS A 381 -59.92 36.56 5.23
C HIS A 381 -60.47 37.97 5.38
N GLU A 382 -59.72 38.98 4.92
CA GLU A 382 -60.14 40.40 4.95
C GLU A 382 -61.37 40.61 4.08
N LYS A 383 -61.40 40.04 2.87
CA LYS A 383 -62.56 40.09 1.98
C LYS A 383 -63.79 39.41 2.59
N ALA A 384 -63.63 38.24 3.22
CA ALA A 384 -64.73 37.57 3.89
C ALA A 384 -65.26 38.40 5.08
N ALA A 385 -64.37 39.01 5.87
CA ALA A 385 -64.76 39.90 6.96
C ALA A 385 -65.54 41.13 6.43
N GLU A 386 -65.10 41.73 5.33
CA GLU A 386 -65.81 42.83 4.67
C GLU A 386 -67.21 42.41 4.17
N GLU A 387 -67.31 41.24 3.53
CA GLU A 387 -68.60 40.68 3.10
C GLU A 387 -69.56 40.46 4.27
N TYR A 388 -69.06 39.94 5.41
CA TYR A 388 -69.88 39.78 6.62
C TYR A 388 -70.27 41.11 7.26
N LEU A 389 -69.36 42.09 7.33
CA LEU A 389 -69.65 43.43 7.83
C LEU A 389 -70.74 44.11 6.98
N ASN A 390 -70.62 44.05 5.66
CA ASN A 390 -71.63 44.57 4.73
C ASN A 390 -72.99 43.91 4.93
N LYS A 391 -73.02 42.60 5.17
CA LYS A 391 -74.26 41.87 5.48
C LYS A 391 -74.86 42.27 6.83
N LEU A 392 -74.04 42.44 7.87
CA LEU A 392 -74.47 42.87 9.20
C LEU A 392 -75.03 44.30 9.18
N GLU A 393 -74.39 45.20 8.45
CA GLU A 393 -74.87 46.58 8.26
C GLU A 393 -76.19 46.59 7.48
N GLY A 394 -76.35 45.75 6.46
CA GLY A 394 -77.62 45.57 5.76
C GLY A 394 -78.77 45.15 6.69
N LEU A 395 -78.54 44.14 7.54
CA LEU A 395 -79.53 43.69 8.54
C LEU A 395 -79.86 44.79 9.56
N TYR A 396 -78.85 45.56 9.98
CA TYR A 396 -79.04 46.69 10.90
C TYR A 396 -79.94 47.77 10.28
N ILE A 397 -79.71 48.12 9.00
CA ILE A 397 -80.55 49.09 8.28
C ILE A 397 -81.98 48.58 8.13
N GLU A 398 -82.18 47.31 7.77
CA GLU A 398 -83.50 46.70 7.68
C GLU A 398 -84.26 46.74 9.01
N GLU A 399 -83.55 46.47 10.12
CA GLU A 399 -84.12 46.51 11.47
C GLU A 399 -84.59 47.92 11.85
N ILE A 400 -83.75 48.94 11.61
CA ILE A 400 -84.13 50.36 11.80
C ILE A 400 -85.38 50.69 10.99
N GLN A 401 -85.41 50.32 9.71
CA GLN A 401 -86.56 50.60 8.84
C GLN A 401 -87.85 49.94 9.37
N GLN A 402 -87.76 48.71 9.88
CA GLN A 402 -88.90 48.02 10.48
C GLN A 402 -89.36 48.69 11.78
N ARG A 403 -88.44 49.10 12.65
CA ARG A 403 -88.75 49.86 13.87
C ARG A 403 -89.40 51.21 13.54
N ASP A 404 -88.83 51.97 12.63
CA ASP A 404 -89.36 53.26 12.18
C ASP A 404 -90.77 53.09 11.61
N SER A 405 -91.01 52.05 10.80
CA SER A 405 -92.33 51.73 10.28
C SER A 405 -93.31 51.35 11.40
N PHE A 406 -92.89 50.52 12.35
CA PHE A 406 -93.70 50.14 13.51
C PHE A 406 -94.09 51.35 14.35
N PHE A 407 -93.13 52.20 14.72
CA PHE A 407 -93.38 53.40 15.52
C PHE A 407 -94.18 54.46 14.75
N GLY A 408 -93.95 54.62 13.44
CA GLY A 408 -94.77 55.48 12.60
C GLY A 408 -96.25 55.07 12.57
N ASN A 409 -96.52 53.77 12.56
CA ASN A 409 -97.88 53.24 12.50
C ASN A 409 -98.58 53.19 13.87
N TYR A 410 -97.88 52.75 14.92
CA TYR A 410 -98.46 52.42 16.22
C TYR A 410 -97.97 53.28 17.39
N GLY A 411 -96.87 54.00 17.25
CA GLY A 411 -96.18 54.70 18.35
C GLY A 411 -97.06 55.71 19.09
N ARG A 412 -97.94 56.43 18.39
CA ARG A 412 -98.89 57.40 19.00
C ARG A 412 -99.88 56.77 19.98
N TYR A 413 -100.05 55.44 19.93
CA TYR A 413 -100.97 54.70 20.80
C TYR A 413 -100.26 53.96 21.94
N LEU A 414 -98.92 54.01 21.99
CA LEU A 414 -98.10 53.31 22.97
C LEU A 414 -97.51 54.30 23.97
N PRO A 415 -97.85 54.20 25.27
CA PRO A 415 -97.19 54.96 26.33
C PRO A 415 -95.69 54.62 26.38
N SER A 416 -94.84 55.64 26.58
CA SER A 416 -93.38 55.49 26.57
C SER A 416 -92.82 54.67 27.74
N ASP A 417 -93.61 54.47 28.79
CA ASP A 417 -93.28 53.70 30.00
C ASP A 417 -93.68 52.21 29.92
N LEU A 418 -94.43 51.80 28.89
CA LEU A 418 -94.91 50.42 28.76
C LEU A 418 -93.76 49.41 28.53
N CYS A 419 -92.77 49.80 27.72
CA CYS A 419 -91.56 49.01 27.46
C CYS A 419 -90.41 49.94 27.07
N PRO A 420 -89.71 50.58 28.02
CA PRO A 420 -88.65 51.54 27.71
C PRO A 420 -87.55 51.02 26.75
N PRO A 421 -87.11 49.74 26.81
CA PRO A 421 -86.09 49.22 25.89
C PRO A 421 -86.50 49.20 24.41
N ILE A 422 -87.80 49.31 24.11
CA ILE A 422 -88.28 49.31 22.70
C ILE A 422 -87.78 50.55 21.93
N LEU A 423 -87.38 51.61 22.65
CA LEU A 423 -86.84 52.86 22.10
C LEU A 423 -85.30 52.87 21.96
N GLU A 424 -84.61 51.83 22.45
CA GLU A 424 -83.16 51.73 22.34
C GLU A 424 -82.72 51.53 20.89
N THR A 425 -81.48 51.88 20.57
CA THR A 425 -80.91 51.59 19.24
C THR A 425 -80.72 50.09 19.05
N PRO A 426 -80.82 49.57 17.80
CA PRO A 426 -80.59 48.15 17.54
C PRO A 426 -79.14 47.76 17.85
N ILE A 427 -78.92 46.46 18.06
CA ILE A 427 -77.57 45.93 18.32
C ILE A 427 -76.74 46.05 17.04
N ARG A 428 -75.54 46.64 17.16
CA ARG A 428 -74.55 46.70 16.08
C ARG A 428 -73.41 45.71 16.36
N TYR A 429 -73.02 44.96 15.34
CA TYR A 429 -71.90 44.03 15.40
C TYR A 429 -70.70 44.59 14.65
N GLU A 430 -69.50 44.42 15.22
CA GLU A 430 -68.23 44.80 14.60
C GLU A 430 -67.30 43.58 14.50
N ILE A 431 -66.52 43.50 13.42
CA ILE A 431 -65.51 42.47 13.19
C ILE A 431 -64.15 43.16 13.20
N ILE A 432 -63.30 42.82 14.18
CA ILE A 432 -62.00 43.47 14.39
C ILE A 432 -60.89 42.40 14.30
N PRO A 433 -59.85 42.58 13.47
CA PRO A 433 -58.72 41.67 13.44
C PRO A 433 -57.94 41.74 14.76
N GLN A 434 -57.65 40.57 15.35
CA GLN A 434 -56.95 40.48 16.64
C GLN A 434 -55.44 40.66 16.51
N ASP A 435 -54.83 40.15 15.43
CA ASP A 435 -53.39 40.22 15.20
C ASP A 435 -53.07 40.83 13.82
N GLY A 436 -52.14 41.78 13.81
CA GLY A 436 -51.56 42.31 12.57
C GLY A 436 -50.43 41.43 12.05
N THR A 437 -50.51 40.99 10.79
CA THR A 437 -49.39 40.28 10.15
C THR A 437 -48.20 41.21 9.95
N ARG A 438 -47.01 40.81 10.40
CA ARG A 438 -45.76 41.54 10.16
C ARG A 438 -44.98 40.98 8.97
N LEU A 439 -45.63 40.32 8.02
CA LEU A 439 -44.94 39.71 6.88
C LEU A 439 -44.44 40.80 5.90
N PRO A 440 -43.27 40.61 5.27
CA PRO A 440 -42.73 41.54 4.29
C PRO A 440 -43.51 41.47 2.97
N VAL A 441 -43.83 42.62 2.39
CA VAL A 441 -44.46 42.71 1.07
C VAL A 441 -43.40 42.44 -0.01
N LEU A 442 -43.43 41.23 -0.56
CA LEU A 442 -42.42 40.78 -1.52
C LEU A 442 -42.46 41.56 -2.84
N SER A 443 -41.29 41.75 -3.46
CA SER A 443 -41.22 42.28 -4.81
C SER A 443 -41.72 41.27 -5.85
N PRO A 444 -42.39 41.71 -6.94
CA PRO A 444 -42.81 40.82 -8.03
C PRO A 444 -41.64 40.08 -8.68
N LYS A 445 -40.45 40.71 -8.67
CA LYS A 445 -39.20 40.12 -9.16
C LYS A 445 -38.79 38.92 -8.34
N ALA A 446 -38.74 39.04 -7.00
CA ALA A 446 -38.37 37.93 -6.12
C ALA A 446 -39.34 36.74 -6.23
N LEU A 447 -40.64 37.01 -6.42
CA LEU A 447 -41.64 35.96 -6.65
C LEU A 447 -41.41 35.22 -7.97
N SER A 448 -41.16 35.93 -9.06
CA SER A 448 -40.88 35.33 -10.37
C SER A 448 -39.60 34.49 -10.32
N GLU A 449 -38.53 35.03 -9.73
CA GLU A 449 -37.25 34.34 -9.61
C GLU A 449 -37.36 33.06 -8.76
N ALA A 450 -38.08 33.12 -7.63
CA ALA A 450 -38.33 31.95 -6.79
C ALA A 450 -39.13 30.86 -7.54
N GLN A 451 -40.16 31.24 -8.30
CA GLN A 451 -40.96 30.31 -9.10
C GLN A 451 -40.13 29.64 -10.20
N GLU A 452 -39.32 30.41 -10.93
CA GLU A 452 -38.42 29.89 -11.96
C GLU A 452 -37.37 28.93 -11.39
N ASN A 453 -36.77 29.26 -10.24
CA ASN A 453 -35.77 28.42 -9.60
C ASN A 453 -36.38 27.10 -9.11
N LEU A 454 -37.56 27.14 -8.50
CA LEU A 454 -38.28 25.94 -8.07
C LEU A 454 -38.67 25.03 -9.25
N GLN A 455 -39.03 25.62 -10.39
CA GLN A 455 -39.29 24.87 -11.61
C GLN A 455 -38.02 24.20 -12.14
N LYS A 456 -36.89 24.92 -12.18
CA LYS A 456 -35.58 24.36 -12.55
C LYS A 456 -35.18 23.19 -11.64
N TYR A 457 -35.43 23.29 -10.33
CA TYR A 457 -35.15 22.18 -9.40
C TYR A 457 -36.00 20.94 -9.70
N ARG A 458 -37.29 21.12 -10.01
CA ARG A 458 -38.18 20.01 -10.38
C ARG A 458 -37.75 19.33 -11.68
N GLU A 459 -37.32 20.11 -12.67
CA GLU A 459 -36.83 19.60 -13.94
C GLU A 459 -35.50 18.85 -13.81
N ARG A 460 -34.62 19.25 -12.88
CA ARG A 460 -33.40 18.52 -12.55
C ARG A 460 -33.71 17.16 -11.91
N ILE A 461 -34.67 17.10 -10.99
CA ILE A 461 -35.10 15.84 -10.34
C ILE A 461 -35.77 14.89 -11.34
N SER A 462 -36.45 15.41 -12.37
CA SER A 462 -37.09 14.58 -13.41
C SER A 462 -36.11 14.01 -14.45
N LYS A 463 -34.87 14.52 -14.51
CA LYS A 463 -33.83 14.13 -15.49
C LYS A 463 -32.69 13.33 -14.86
N SER A 464 -32.53 13.40 -13.55
CA SER A 464 -31.70 12.48 -12.76
C SER A 464 -32.47 11.20 -12.45
#